data_AF-A0A6N8L1J7-F1
#
_entry.id   AF-A0A6N8L1J7-F1
#
_cell.length_a   1.000
_cell.length_b   1.000
_cell.length_c   1.000
_cell.angle_alpha   90.00
_cell.angle_beta   90.00
_cell.angle_gamma   90.00
#
_symmetry.space_group_name_H-M   'P 1'
#
loop_
_entity.id
_entity.type
_entity.pdbx_description
1 polymer ?
#
loop_
_entity_poly.entity_id
_entity_poly.type
_entity_poly.pdbx_seq_one_letter_code
_entity_poly.pdbx_strand_id
1 'polypeptide(L)'
;MKKIWIYQADRFFTQPELQQAQERLKSFIAEWTAHGSQLAGTAEIKHNLFVVLTVDESLAQATGCSIDKSVHLLKQLEADLQIDLFNRMLIAYRDAEGNIQLVSRDVFDALYKEGEIDENTIVFNNLIQSADELSSKWEVPLKDSWHASVFKK
;
A
#
# COMPACT_ATOMS: atom_id res chain seq x y z
N MET A 1 -5.86 -17.29 8.44
CA MET A 1 -5.30 -16.61 7.25
C MET A 1 -5.10 -15.15 7.64
N LYS A 2 -3.98 -14.55 7.23
CA LYS A 2 -3.71 -13.14 7.54
C LYS A 2 -4.10 -12.30 6.33
N LYS A 3 -5.20 -11.56 6.46
CA LYS A 3 -5.69 -10.68 5.39
C LYS A 3 -4.95 -9.36 5.42
N ILE A 4 -4.59 -8.84 4.26
CA ILE A 4 -3.80 -7.62 4.12
C ILE A 4 -4.52 -6.57 3.26
N TRP A 5 -4.31 -5.30 3.58
CA TRP A 5 -4.66 -4.15 2.75
C TRP A 5 -3.47 -3.20 2.69
N ILE A 6 -3.15 -2.74 1.48
CA ILE A 6 -2.01 -1.86 1.23
C ILE A 6 -2.51 -0.58 0.58
N TYR A 7 -2.18 0.56 1.19
CA TYR A 7 -2.54 1.89 0.73
C TYR A 7 -1.26 2.66 0.45
N GLN A 8 -1.05 3.03 -0.82
CA GLN A 8 0.10 3.78 -1.27
C GLN A 8 -0.21 5.27 -1.16
N ALA A 9 0.66 6.03 -0.49
CA ALA A 9 0.57 7.49 -0.49
C ALA A 9 0.99 8.07 -1.84
N ASP A 10 0.49 9.26 -2.17
CA ASP A 10 0.85 10.02 -3.36
C ASP A 10 2.25 10.64 -3.31
N ARG A 11 2.86 10.65 -2.13
CA ARG A 11 4.25 11.05 -1.88
C ARG A 11 4.83 10.29 -0.69
N PHE A 12 6.16 10.32 -0.57
CA PHE A 12 6.83 9.80 0.62
C PHE A 12 6.47 10.62 1.86
N PHE A 13 6.29 9.92 2.98
CA PHE A 13 6.18 10.52 4.29
C PHE A 13 7.52 11.11 4.71
N THR A 14 7.49 12.31 5.27
CA THR A 14 8.63 12.85 6.01
C THR A 14 8.76 12.14 7.36
N GLN A 15 9.91 12.26 8.04
CA GLN A 15 10.12 11.62 9.33
C GLN A 15 9.11 12.05 10.41
N PRO A 16 8.75 13.35 10.56
CA PRO A 16 7.71 13.76 11.50
C PRO A 16 6.32 13.18 11.16
N GLU A 17 5.94 13.18 9.87
CA GLU A 17 4.66 12.61 9.42
C GLU A 17 4.60 11.11 9.66
N LEU A 18 5.71 10.39 9.45
CA LEU A 18 5.82 8.96 9.71
C LEU A 18 5.55 8.65 11.18
N GLN A 19 6.17 9.41 12.09
CA GLN A 19 5.96 9.23 13.53
C GLN A 19 4.49 9.47 13.91
N GLN A 20 3.90 10.58 13.44
CA GLN A 20 2.50 10.91 13.69
C GLN A 20 1.54 9.83 13.17
N ALA A 21 1.78 9.34 11.94
CA ALA A 21 0.98 8.30 11.33
C ALA A 21 1.10 6.96 12.08
N GLN A 22 2.31 6.57 12.49
CA GLN A 22 2.54 5.36 13.28
C GLN A 22 1.84 5.39 14.63
N GLU A 23 1.84 6.53 15.33
CA GLU A 23 1.13 6.70 16.60
C GLU A 23 -0.39 6.56 16.42
N ARG A 24 -0.96 7.22 15.41
CA ARG A 24 -2.39 7.11 15.05
C ARG A 24 -2.78 5.66 14.71
N LEU A 25 -2.00 5.00 13.87
CA LEU A 25 -2.21 3.62 13.46
C LEU A 25 -2.15 2.66 14.67
N LYS A 26 -1.17 2.84 15.56
CA LYS A 26 -1.03 2.03 16.77
C LYS A 26 -2.25 2.16 17.69
N SER A 27 -2.71 3.39 17.93
CA SER A 27 -3.91 3.64 18.73
C SER A 27 -5.15 3.01 18.11
N PHE A 28 -5.32 3.14 16.79
CA PHE A 28 -6.42 2.51 16.08
C PHE A 28 -6.43 0.98 16.22
N ILE A 29 -5.28 0.32 16.02
CA ILE A 29 -5.18 -1.14 16.12
C ILE A 29 -5.61 -1.64 17.49
N ALA A 30 -5.32 -0.90 18.57
CA ALA A 30 -5.75 -1.25 19.92
C ALA A 30 -7.28 -1.19 20.11
N GLU A 31 -8.00 -0.43 19.29
CA GLU A 31 -9.45 -0.24 19.35
C GLU A 31 -10.19 -0.93 18.18
N TRP A 32 -9.44 -1.57 17.28
CA TRP A 32 -10.00 -2.11 16.05
C TRP A 32 -10.81 -3.38 16.32
N THR A 33 -12.12 -3.28 16.15
CA THR A 33 -13.09 -4.30 16.55
C THR A 33 -14.04 -4.67 15.41
N ALA A 34 -14.45 -5.95 15.38
CA ALA A 34 -15.46 -6.51 14.49
C ALA A 34 -16.55 -7.24 15.32
N HIS A 35 -17.82 -6.84 15.17
CA HIS A 35 -18.94 -7.34 15.99
C HIS A 35 -18.69 -7.36 17.50
N GLY A 36 -17.94 -6.38 18.02
CA GLY A 36 -17.60 -6.27 19.45
C GLY A 36 -16.38 -7.10 19.89
N SER A 37 -15.85 -7.96 19.02
CA SER A 37 -14.60 -8.68 19.26
C SER A 37 -13.40 -7.87 18.77
N GLN A 38 -12.32 -7.86 19.56
CA GLN A 38 -11.05 -7.25 19.16
C GLN A 38 -10.47 -8.00 17.96
N LEU A 39 -10.08 -7.27 16.91
CA LEU A 39 -9.34 -7.85 15.79
C LEU A 39 -7.87 -8.02 16.20
N ALA A 40 -7.29 -9.17 15.84
CA ALA A 40 -5.86 -9.39 15.91
C ALA A 40 -5.18 -8.71 14.72
N GLY A 41 -5.18 -7.37 14.76
CA GLY A 41 -4.67 -6.52 13.70
C GLY A 41 -3.25 -6.02 13.94
N THR A 42 -2.55 -5.67 12.87
CA THR A 42 -1.32 -4.87 12.89
C THR A 42 -1.39 -3.79 11.82
N ALA A 43 -0.67 -2.70 12.04
CA ALA A 43 -0.48 -1.64 11.06
C ALA A 43 1.00 -1.25 11.01
N GLU A 44 1.53 -1.08 9.81
CA GLU A 44 2.90 -0.64 9.59
C GLU A 44 2.96 0.32 8.39
N ILE A 45 4.01 1.16 8.36
CA ILE A 45 4.33 1.98 7.19
C ILE A 45 5.63 1.45 6.61
N LYS A 46 5.55 0.91 5.39
CA LYS A 46 6.71 0.37 4.66
C LYS A 46 7.23 1.39 3.67
N HIS A 47 8.57 1.44 3.55
CA HIS A 47 9.29 2.32 2.63
C HIS A 47 8.92 3.80 2.71
N ASN A 48 8.41 4.25 3.86
CA ASN A 48 7.89 5.61 4.06
C ASN A 48 6.84 6.00 3.01
N LEU A 49 6.05 5.03 2.53
CA LEU A 49 5.12 5.24 1.41
C LEU A 49 3.84 4.42 1.54
N PHE A 50 3.95 3.17 1.98
CA PHE A 50 2.84 2.23 1.99
C PHE A 50 2.32 2.03 3.41
N VAL A 51 1.08 2.40 3.66
CA VAL A 51 0.37 2.00 4.87
C VAL A 51 -0.18 0.58 4.67
N VAL A 52 0.26 -0.35 5.50
CA VAL A 52 -0.10 -1.77 5.42
C VAL A 52 -0.89 -2.15 6.66
N LEU A 53 -2.12 -2.59 6.46
CA LEU A 53 -2.98 -3.14 7.51
C LEU A 53 -3.06 -4.65 7.36
N THR A 54 -2.87 -5.40 8.44
CA THR A 54 -3.03 -6.86 8.46
C THR A 54 -4.00 -7.27 9.55
N VAL A 55 -4.84 -8.29 9.30
CA VAL A 55 -5.71 -8.91 10.31
C VAL A 55 -5.51 -10.42 10.28
N ASP A 56 -5.24 -11.02 11.44
CA ASP A 56 -5.28 -12.47 11.59
C ASP A 56 -6.72 -12.97 11.78
N GLU A 57 -7.32 -13.41 10.67
CA GLU A 57 -8.71 -13.87 10.63
C GLU A 57 -8.91 -15.26 11.26
N SER A 58 -7.86 -15.89 11.81
CA SER A 58 -8.01 -17.11 12.63
C SER A 58 -8.64 -16.84 14.00
N LEU A 59 -8.55 -15.61 14.50
CA LEU A 59 -9.09 -15.21 15.81
C LEU A 59 -10.44 -14.49 15.67
N ALA A 60 -10.53 -13.54 14.75
CA ALA A 60 -11.77 -12.84 14.43
C ALA A 60 -11.72 -12.33 12.98
N GLN A 61 -12.79 -12.54 12.22
CA GLN A 61 -12.86 -12.10 10.83
C GLN A 61 -13.13 -10.60 10.73
N ALA A 62 -12.51 -9.95 9.75
CA ALA A 62 -12.85 -8.57 9.44
C ALA A 62 -14.26 -8.52 8.80
N THR A 63 -15.02 -7.51 9.21
CA THR A 63 -16.40 -7.24 8.75
C THR A 63 -16.42 -5.96 7.92
N GLY A 64 -17.50 -5.72 7.17
CA GLY A 64 -17.70 -4.45 6.46
C GLY A 64 -17.53 -3.25 7.39
N CYS A 65 -18.22 -3.24 8.54
CA CYS A 65 -18.10 -2.15 9.52
C CYS A 65 -16.69 -1.96 10.08
N SER A 66 -15.93 -3.04 10.31
CA SER A 66 -14.54 -2.89 10.78
C SER A 66 -13.62 -2.37 9.68
N ILE A 67 -13.85 -2.74 8.41
CA ILE A 67 -13.13 -2.20 7.26
C ILE A 67 -13.48 -0.72 7.06
N ASP A 68 -14.74 -0.33 7.21
CA ASP A 68 -15.15 1.08 7.11
C ASP A 68 -14.45 1.96 8.16
N LYS A 69 -14.26 1.43 9.38
CA LYS A 69 -13.47 2.12 10.43
C LYS A 69 -12.01 2.33 10.02
N SER A 70 -11.37 1.36 9.37
CA SER A 70 -9.99 1.54 8.90
C SER A 70 -9.91 2.54 7.74
N VAL A 71 -10.87 2.51 6.82
CA VAL A 71 -10.98 3.53 5.76
C VAL A 71 -11.18 4.92 6.35
N HIS A 72 -12.01 5.07 7.39
CA HIS A 72 -12.21 6.34 8.08
C HIS A 72 -10.91 6.87 8.70
N LEU A 73 -10.15 6.02 9.39
CA LEU A 73 -8.83 6.39 9.93
C LEU A 73 -7.89 6.88 8.83
N LEU A 74 -7.80 6.16 7.71
CA LEU A 74 -6.90 6.53 6.61
C LEU A 74 -7.28 7.90 6.03
N LYS A 75 -8.58 8.19 5.89
CA LYS A 75 -9.06 9.52 5.48
C LYS A 75 -8.72 10.63 6.48
N GLN A 76 -8.72 10.33 7.78
CA GLN A 76 -8.26 11.28 8.79
C GLN A 76 -6.75 11.54 8.65
N LEU A 77 -5.95 10.50 8.38
CA LEU A 77 -4.52 10.64 8.12
C LEU A 77 -4.25 11.48 6.86
N GLU A 78 -5.00 11.28 5.78
CA GLU A 78 -4.92 12.12 4.57
C GLU A 78 -5.13 13.60 4.90
N ALA A 79 -6.17 13.92 5.66
CA ALA A 79 -6.50 15.28 6.05
C ALA A 79 -5.43 15.90 6.98
N ASP A 80 -4.97 15.15 7.98
CA ASP A 80 -3.99 15.64 8.95
C ASP A 80 -2.62 15.91 8.31
N LEU A 81 -2.20 15.04 7.38
CA LEU A 81 -0.86 15.06 6.78
C LEU A 81 -0.83 15.72 5.40
N GLN A 82 -1.99 16.09 4.85
CA GLN A 82 -2.12 16.64 3.50
C GLN A 82 -1.45 15.70 2.47
N ILE A 83 -1.89 14.43 2.49
CA ILE A 83 -1.49 13.37 1.55
C ILE A 83 -2.74 12.72 0.97
N ASP A 84 -2.58 11.94 -0.10
CA ASP A 84 -3.62 11.07 -0.67
C ASP A 84 -3.18 9.60 -0.60
N LEU A 85 -3.98 8.74 0.04
CA LEU A 85 -3.76 7.30 0.21
C LEU A 85 -4.65 6.44 -0.71
N PHE A 86 -5.54 7.08 -1.46
CA PHE A 86 -6.50 6.44 -2.37
C PHE A 86 -6.28 6.82 -3.84
N ASN A 87 -5.27 7.62 -4.16
CA ASN A 87 -4.85 7.92 -5.52
C ASN A 87 -4.24 6.70 -6.22
N ARG A 88 -5.09 5.95 -6.91
CA ARG A 88 -4.68 4.77 -7.69
C ARG A 88 -4.06 5.09 -9.06
N MET A 89 -3.85 6.37 -9.38
CA MET A 89 -3.28 6.79 -10.66
C MET A 89 -1.75 6.88 -10.65
N LEU A 90 -1.14 6.78 -9.47
CA LEU A 90 0.31 6.80 -9.29
C LEU A 90 0.87 5.38 -9.23
N ILE A 91 1.94 5.17 -9.98
CA ILE A 91 2.65 3.90 -10.05
C ILE A 91 3.94 4.07 -9.25
N ALA A 92 4.08 3.22 -8.23
CA ALA A 92 5.36 3.01 -7.56
C ALA A 92 6.16 1.92 -8.29
N TYR A 93 7.45 2.17 -8.50
CA TYR A 93 8.38 1.20 -9.09
C TYR A 93 9.79 1.40 -8.53
N ARG A 94 10.68 0.41 -8.71
CA ARG A 94 12.11 0.57 -8.43
C ARG A 94 12.87 1.00 -9.67
N ASP A 95 13.65 2.07 -9.57
CA ASP A 95 14.59 2.46 -10.62
C ASP A 95 15.82 1.53 -10.66
N ALA A 96 16.74 1.80 -11.58
CA ALA A 96 17.97 1.02 -11.77
C ALA A 96 18.90 1.02 -10.54
N GLU A 97 18.79 2.03 -9.67
CA GLU A 97 19.54 2.11 -8.41
C GLU A 97 18.82 1.39 -7.25
N GLY A 98 17.60 0.90 -7.51
CA GLY A 98 16.75 0.23 -6.54
C GLY A 98 15.94 1.17 -5.66
N ASN A 99 15.96 2.48 -5.92
CA ASN A 99 15.16 3.46 -5.19
C ASN A 99 13.70 3.39 -5.68
N ILE A 100 12.76 3.66 -4.78
CA ILE A 100 11.35 3.72 -5.14
C ILE A 100 11.06 5.08 -5.77
N GLN A 101 10.46 5.07 -6.94
CA GLN A 101 9.98 6.24 -7.66
C GLN A 101 8.45 6.21 -7.75
N LEU A 102 7.84 7.39 -7.76
CA LEU A 102 6.40 7.57 -7.99
C LEU A 102 6.17 8.46 -9.20
N VAL A 103 5.42 7.92 -10.15
CA VAL A 103 5.08 8.63 -11.39
C VAL A 103 3.63 8.41 -11.75
N SER A 104 3.07 9.31 -12.57
CA SER A 104 1.79 9.05 -13.20
C SER A 104 1.92 7.91 -14.21
N ARG A 105 0.79 7.28 -14.54
CA ARG A 105 0.72 6.26 -15.59
C ARG A 105 1.33 6.73 -16.92
N ASP A 106 1.06 7.97 -17.32
CA ASP A 106 1.51 8.48 -18.62
C ASP A 106 3.04 8.73 -18.63
N VAL A 107 3.61 9.14 -17.50
CA VAL A 107 5.08 9.23 -17.35
C VAL A 107 5.70 7.83 -17.34
N PHE A 108 5.09 6.87 -16.63
CA PHE A 108 5.56 5.48 -16.63
C PHE A 108 5.58 4.88 -18.05
N ASP A 109 4.53 5.13 -18.84
CA ASP A 109 4.46 4.70 -20.25
C ASP A 109 5.56 5.33 -21.11
N ALA A 110 5.83 6.63 -20.92
CA ALA A 110 6.91 7.31 -21.62
C ALA A 110 8.28 6.70 -21.29
N LEU A 111 8.58 6.49 -20.01
CA LEU A 111 9.82 5.84 -19.57
C LEU A 111 10.00 4.44 -20.16
N TYR A 112 8.90 3.67 -20.26
CA TYR A 112 8.93 2.32 -20.82
C TYR A 112 9.20 2.33 -22.34
N LYS A 113 8.66 3.32 -23.07
CA LYS A 113 8.90 3.52 -24.50
C LYS A 113 10.29 4.05 -24.80
N GLU A 114 10.82 4.91 -23.94
CA GLU A 114 12.18 5.46 -24.02
C GLU A 114 13.25 4.43 -23.64
N GLY A 115 12.86 3.35 -22.95
CA GLY A 115 13.75 2.27 -22.55
C GLY A 115 14.47 2.51 -21.22
N GLU A 116 14.07 3.55 -20.47
CA GLU A 116 14.54 3.84 -19.11
C GLU A 116 14.03 2.80 -18.10
N ILE A 117 12.88 2.19 -18.38
CA ILE A 117 12.34 1.03 -17.66
C ILE A 117 11.98 -0.09 -18.64
N ASP A 118 11.97 -1.33 -18.15
CA ASP A 118 11.76 -2.52 -18.96
C ASP A 118 10.80 -3.53 -18.30
N GLU A 119 10.57 -4.66 -18.96
CA GLU A 119 9.72 -5.75 -18.45
C GLU A 119 10.17 -6.36 -17.12
N ASN A 120 11.44 -6.16 -16.73
CA ASN A 120 12.01 -6.66 -15.48
C ASN A 120 12.01 -5.60 -14.37
N THR A 121 11.66 -4.36 -14.67
CA THR A 121 11.51 -3.29 -13.68
C THR A 121 10.50 -3.71 -12.62
N ILE A 122 10.89 -3.59 -11.35
CA ILE A 122 10.07 -4.03 -10.22
C ILE A 122 8.98 -3.00 -9.94
N VAL A 123 7.74 -3.45 -9.87
CA VAL A 123 6.55 -2.66 -9.52
C VAL A 123 5.85 -3.24 -8.30
N PHE A 124 5.00 -2.43 -7.66
CA PHE A 124 4.31 -2.81 -6.42
C PHE A 124 2.86 -3.24 -6.70
N ASN A 125 2.53 -4.48 -6.36
CA ASN A 125 1.20 -5.06 -6.46
C ASN A 125 0.43 -4.86 -5.15
N ASN A 126 -0.16 -3.68 -4.95
CA ASN A 126 -0.93 -3.35 -3.75
C ASN A 126 -2.29 -4.09 -3.65
N LEU A 127 -2.59 -5.01 -4.58
CA LEU A 127 -3.83 -5.79 -4.63
C LEU A 127 -3.73 -7.19 -4.02
N ILE A 128 -2.56 -7.58 -3.50
CA ILE A 128 -2.40 -8.86 -2.79
C ILE A 128 -3.35 -8.92 -1.58
N GLN A 129 -3.81 -10.12 -1.24
CA GLN A 129 -4.87 -10.29 -0.23
C GLN A 129 -4.43 -11.06 1.00
N SER A 130 -3.32 -11.81 0.93
CA SER A 130 -2.73 -12.50 2.07
C SER A 130 -1.36 -11.92 2.45
N ALA A 131 -1.08 -11.82 3.74
CA ALA A 131 0.24 -11.45 4.24
C ALA A 131 1.35 -12.42 3.78
N ASP A 132 1.00 -13.69 3.49
CA ASP A 132 1.94 -14.68 2.95
C ASP A 132 2.44 -14.30 1.54
N GLU A 133 1.68 -13.49 0.80
CA GLU A 133 2.03 -13.01 -0.53
C GLU A 133 2.97 -11.81 -0.50
N LEU A 134 3.11 -11.15 0.65
CA LEU A 134 3.89 -9.91 0.79
C LEU A 134 5.37 -10.11 0.44
N SER A 135 5.92 -11.28 0.74
CA SER A 135 7.34 -11.59 0.50
C SER A 135 7.66 -11.99 -0.95
N SER A 136 6.66 -12.40 -1.74
CA SER A 136 6.88 -13.05 -3.04
C SER A 136 6.09 -12.47 -4.20
N LYS A 137 5.01 -11.72 -3.91
CA LYS A 137 4.09 -11.19 -4.93
C LYS A 137 3.78 -9.70 -4.77
N TRP A 138 4.34 -9.04 -3.76
CA TRP A 138 4.15 -7.60 -3.60
C TRP A 138 5.08 -6.81 -4.52
N GLU A 139 6.37 -7.12 -4.51
CA GLU A 139 7.35 -6.58 -5.42
C GLU A 139 7.56 -7.58 -6.56
N VAL A 140 7.10 -7.25 -7.76
CA VAL A 140 7.14 -8.16 -8.91
C VAL A 140 7.64 -7.44 -10.16
N PRO A 141 8.30 -8.15 -11.09
CA PRO A 141 8.63 -7.61 -12.40
C PRO A 141 7.38 -7.09 -13.12
N LEU A 142 7.54 -6.02 -13.91
CA LEU A 142 6.45 -5.39 -14.66
C LEU A 142 5.66 -6.43 -15.47
N LYS A 143 6.35 -7.35 -16.17
CA LYS A 143 5.75 -8.43 -16.98
C LYS A 143 4.87 -9.41 -16.19
N ASP A 144 5.15 -9.58 -14.90
CA ASP A 144 4.44 -10.50 -14.02
C ASP A 144 3.33 -9.77 -13.22
N SER A 145 3.22 -8.46 -13.42
CA SER A 145 2.23 -7.61 -12.78
C SER A 145 1.01 -7.39 -13.70
N TRP A 146 -0.11 -6.99 -13.10
CA TRP A 146 -1.30 -6.61 -13.86
C TRP A 146 -1.04 -5.42 -14.82
N HIS A 147 -0.03 -4.59 -14.55
CA HIS A 147 0.36 -3.47 -15.41
C HIS A 147 0.87 -3.94 -16.79
N ALA A 148 1.34 -5.18 -16.93
CA ALA A 148 1.75 -5.76 -18.22
C ALA A 148 0.61 -5.76 -19.26
N SER A 149 -0.65 -5.80 -18.80
CA SER A 149 -1.81 -5.72 -19.70
C SER A 149 -2.09 -4.31 -20.20
N VAL A 150 -1.55 -3.29 -19.53
CA VAL A 150 -1.80 -1.86 -19.77
C VAL A 150 -0.70 -1.24 -20.64
N PHE A 151 0.56 -1.59 -20.38
CA PHE A 151 1.71 -1.06 -21.13
C PHE A 151 2.15 -2.04 -22.21
N LYS A 152 2.17 -1.59 -23.46
CA LYS A 152 2.66 -2.35 -24.62
C LYS A 152 3.72 -1.52 -25.34
N LYS A 153 4.85 -2.15 -25.66
CA LYS A 153 5.81 -1.57 -26.63
C LYS A 153 5.18 -1.52 -28.02
#